data_AF-A0A7C5ZZW4-F1
#
_entry.id   AF-A0A7C5ZZW4-F1
#
_cell.length_a   1.000
_cell.length_b   1.000
_cell.length_c   1.000
_cell.angle_alpha   90.00
_cell.angle_beta   90.00
_cell.angle_gamma   90.00
#
_symmetry.space_group_name_H-M   'P 1'
#
loop_
_entity.id
_entity.type
_entity.pdbx_description
1 polymer ?
#
loop_
_entity_poly.entity_id
_entity_poly.type
_entity_poly.pdbx_seq_one_letter_code
_entity_poly.pdbx_strand_id
1 'polypeptide(L)'
;MPLFKKKEGPKVSPERLQKSIPVINPEIKYEEDSEGIVTVMIPVRTGDAKQAIRTMKIKLDIIGSKVWKKIDGKTTLSGIAEWMKNEFKITEREAEVSLSMFIRSLIEKRLVALILPPPRPGTPEVQEEIQRIKTEVADLEKAYRKKKIDEKTYKALKEKYEEAIEEFLKREKTAGKTSDKA
;
A
#
# COMPACT_ATOMS: atom_id res chain seq x y z
N MET A 1 -17.23 22.19 -7.53
CA MET A 1 -17.16 21.65 -6.16
C MET A 1 -16.50 20.29 -6.20
N PRO A 2 -15.40 20.02 -5.48
CA PRO A 2 -14.78 18.71 -5.50
C PRO A 2 -15.61 17.73 -4.66
N LEU A 3 -16.24 16.75 -5.32
CA LEU A 3 -17.18 15.77 -4.76
C LEU A 3 -16.53 14.55 -4.08
N PHE A 4 -15.22 14.60 -3.78
CA PHE A 4 -14.52 13.52 -3.09
C PHE A 4 -13.69 14.10 -1.95
N LYS A 5 -14.21 13.99 -0.72
CA LYS A 5 -13.40 14.20 0.49
C LYS A 5 -12.33 13.12 0.48
N LYS A 6 -11.06 13.49 0.27
CA LYS A 6 -9.92 12.57 0.37
C LYS A 6 -10.00 11.94 1.76
N LYS A 7 -10.37 10.66 1.85
CA LYS A 7 -10.37 9.92 3.12
C LYS A 7 -8.94 10.01 3.66
N GLU A 8 -8.78 10.54 4.87
CA GLU A 8 -7.48 10.54 5.53
C GLU A 8 -7.00 9.09 5.60
N GLY A 9 -5.78 8.84 5.13
CA GLY A 9 -5.19 7.51 5.18
C GLY A 9 -5.02 7.08 6.63
N PRO A 10 -4.83 5.77 6.88
CA PRO A 10 -4.53 5.28 8.23
C PRO A 10 -3.32 6.03 8.79
N LYS A 11 -3.38 6.42 10.08
CA LYS A 11 -2.23 6.96 10.79
C LYS A 11 -1.29 5.80 11.09
N VAL A 12 -0.36 5.55 10.18
CA VAL A 12 0.61 4.46 10.31
C VAL A 12 1.82 4.99 11.07
N SER A 13 2.22 4.31 12.15
CA SER A 13 3.47 4.65 12.84
C SER A 13 4.68 4.44 11.93
N PRO A 14 5.76 5.23 12.08
CA PRO A 14 6.97 5.08 11.25
C PRO A 14 7.52 3.65 11.27
N GLU A 15 7.54 3.00 12.44
CA GLU A 15 8.01 1.62 12.57
C GLU A 15 7.14 0.62 11.80
N ARG A 16 5.82 0.80 11.79
CA ARG A 16 4.90 -0.06 11.04
C ARG A 16 5.03 0.19 9.53
N LEU A 17 5.29 1.43 9.13
CA LEU A 17 5.54 1.79 7.74
C LEU A 17 6.84 1.16 7.22
N GLN A 18 7.92 1.18 7.98
CA GLN A 18 9.18 0.54 7.58
C GLN A 18 9.05 -0.97 7.37
N LYS A 19 8.16 -1.63 8.12
CA LYS A 19 7.84 -3.05 7.97
C LYS A 19 6.83 -3.35 6.87
N SER A 20 6.33 -2.34 6.17
CA SER A 20 5.43 -2.53 5.04
C SER A 20 6.15 -3.07 3.81
N ILE A 21 5.41 -3.80 2.98
CA ILE A 21 5.93 -4.43 1.76
C ILE A 21 5.33 -3.69 0.55
N PRO A 22 6.15 -3.02 -0.28
CA PRO A 22 5.67 -2.43 -1.51
C PRO A 22 5.34 -3.51 -2.54
N VAL A 23 4.28 -3.26 -3.30
CA VAL A 23 3.81 -4.12 -4.39
C VAL A 23 3.49 -3.25 -5.59
N ILE A 24 4.03 -3.60 -6.75
CA ILE A 24 3.72 -2.94 -8.02
C ILE A 24 2.30 -3.36 -8.45
N ASN A 25 1.53 -2.39 -8.94
CA ASN A 25 0.23 -2.65 -9.53
C ASN A 25 0.40 -3.60 -10.75
N PRO A 26 -0.21 -4.81 -10.76
CA PRO A 26 -0.01 -5.79 -11.82
C PRO A 26 -0.42 -5.33 -13.23
N GLU A 27 -1.31 -4.34 -13.32
CA GLU A 27 -1.77 -3.76 -14.60
C GLU A 27 -0.72 -2.84 -15.23
N ILE A 28 0.32 -2.45 -14.49
CA ILE A 28 1.36 -1.54 -14.96
C ILE A 28 2.40 -2.31 -15.77
N LYS A 29 2.58 -1.88 -17.01
CA LYS A 29 3.65 -2.38 -17.88
C LYS A 29 4.88 -1.50 -17.72
N TYR A 30 6.06 -2.10 -17.74
CA TYR A 30 7.32 -1.38 -17.78
C TYR A 30 8.28 -2.07 -18.75
N GLU A 31 9.20 -1.29 -19.31
CA GLU A 31 10.26 -1.75 -20.19
C GLU A 31 11.61 -1.39 -19.54
N GLU A 32 12.64 -2.20 -19.80
CA GLU A 32 14.01 -1.95 -19.36
C GLU A 32 14.90 -1.74 -20.60
N ASP A 33 15.70 -0.68 -20.59
CA ASP A 33 16.67 -0.42 -21.67
C ASP A 33 18.00 -1.16 -21.43
N SER A 34 18.92 -1.08 -22.40
CA SER A 34 20.24 -1.73 -22.33
C SER A 34 21.13 -1.24 -21.19
N GLU A 35 20.82 -0.07 -20.61
CA GLU A 35 21.53 0.51 -19.46
C GLU A 35 20.87 0.12 -18.14
N GLY A 36 19.79 -0.66 -18.19
CA GLY A 36 19.04 -1.12 -17.02
C GLY A 36 18.08 -0.07 -16.46
N ILE A 37 17.74 0.97 -17.23
CA ILE A 37 16.78 2.00 -16.85
C ILE A 37 15.36 1.53 -17.16
N VAL A 38 14.49 1.71 -16.17
CA VAL A 38 13.08 1.32 -16.26
C VAL A 38 12.24 2.48 -16.79
N THR A 39 11.43 2.21 -17.81
CA THR A 39 10.39 3.12 -18.30
C THR A 39 9.02 2.54 -17.99
N VAL A 40 8.26 3.21 -17.12
CA VAL A 40 6.92 2.80 -16.70
C VAL A 40 5.87 3.36 -17.65
N MET A 41 4.95 2.52 -18.11
CA MET A 41 3.85 2.88 -19.01
C MET A 41 2.52 2.93 -18.25
N ILE A 42 1.94 4.13 -18.19
CA ILE A 42 0.74 4.41 -17.40
C ILE A 42 -0.44 4.70 -18.34
N PRO A 43 -1.55 3.96 -18.24
CA PRO A 43 -2.78 4.30 -18.95
C PRO A 43 -3.45 5.51 -18.30
N VAL A 44 -3.57 6.60 -19.05
CA VAL A 44 -4.23 7.83 -18.62
C VAL A 44 -5.51 8.00 -19.41
N ARG A 45 -6.65 8.16 -18.73
CA ARG A 45 -7.91 8.47 -19.40
C ARG A 45 -7.86 9.88 -19.96
N THR A 46 -8.13 9.99 -21.24
CA THR A 46 -8.25 11.25 -21.96
C THR A 46 -9.72 11.60 -22.07
N GLY A 47 -10.06 12.88 -21.87
CA GLY A 47 -11.44 13.38 -21.98
C GLY A 47 -11.98 13.42 -23.42
N ASP A 48 -11.24 12.85 -24.37
CA ASP A 48 -11.57 12.81 -25.79
C ASP A 48 -12.31 11.52 -26.13
N ALA A 49 -13.48 11.66 -26.76
CA ALA A 49 -14.34 10.52 -27.14
C ALA A 49 -13.70 9.62 -28.22
N LYS A 50 -12.76 10.13 -29.03
CA LYS A 50 -12.10 9.34 -30.09
C LYS A 50 -10.88 8.58 -29.60
N GLN A 51 -10.24 9.05 -28.54
CA GLN A 51 -9.11 8.39 -27.91
C GLN A 51 -9.29 8.48 -26.41
N ALA A 52 -10.02 7.53 -25.83
CA ALA A 52 -10.40 7.55 -24.41
C ALA A 52 -9.24 7.20 -23.45
N ILE A 53 -8.18 6.57 -23.96
CA ILE A 53 -7.00 6.18 -23.16
C ILE A 53 -5.73 6.53 -23.94
N ARG A 54 -4.81 7.26 -23.30
CA ARG A 54 -3.45 7.54 -23.76
C ARG A 54 -2.44 6.89 -22.83
N THR A 55 -1.33 6.40 -23.38
CA THR A 55 -0.21 5.89 -22.59
C THR A 55 0.76 7.02 -22.28
N MET A 56 0.97 7.31 -20.99
CA MET A 56 2.04 8.19 -20.50
C MET A 56 3.25 7.34 -20.13
N LYS A 57 4.43 7.69 -20.64
CA LYS A 57 5.69 7.02 -20.30
C LYS A 57 6.45 7.84 -19.26
N ILE A 58 6.94 7.20 -18.21
CA ILE A 58 7.80 7.81 -17.19
C ILE A 58 9.11 7.03 -17.16
N LYS A 59 10.21 7.67 -17.58
CA LYS A 59 11.55 7.12 -17.44
C LYS A 59 12.04 7.35 -16.01
N LEU A 60 12.41 6.29 -15.30
CA LEU A 60 13.03 6.37 -13.98
C LEU A 60 14.52 6.72 -14.12
N ASP A 61 15.12 7.20 -13.04
CA ASP A 61 16.57 7.36 -12.95
C ASP A 61 17.25 6.02 -12.63
N ILE A 62 18.59 5.99 -12.62
CA ILE A 62 19.37 4.77 -12.36
C ILE A 62 18.98 4.16 -11.01
N ILE A 63 18.92 4.99 -9.96
CA ILE A 63 18.64 4.54 -8.59
C ILE A 63 17.21 4.02 -8.50
N GLY A 64 16.23 4.79 -8.96
CA GLY A 64 14.82 4.44 -8.97
C GLY A 64 14.51 3.22 -9.82
N SER A 65 15.25 3.00 -10.92
CA SER A 65 15.15 1.78 -11.74
C SER A 65 15.62 0.55 -10.99
N LYS A 66 16.74 0.64 -10.26
CA LYS A 66 17.21 -0.47 -9.41
C LYS A 66 16.24 -0.73 -8.25
N VAL A 67 15.74 0.31 -7.58
CA VAL A 67 14.73 0.18 -6.52
C VAL A 67 13.44 -0.43 -7.06
N TRP A 68 12.95 0.01 -8.22
CA TRP A 68 11.77 -0.55 -8.87
C TRP A 68 11.89 -2.06 -9.07
N LYS A 69 13.03 -2.52 -9.59
CA LYS A 69 13.34 -3.95 -9.76
C LYS A 69 13.44 -4.72 -8.44
N LYS A 70 13.70 -4.03 -7.32
CA LYS A 70 13.74 -4.62 -5.97
C LYS A 70 12.35 -4.79 -5.35
N ILE A 71 11.31 -4.15 -5.92
CA ILE A 71 9.92 -4.30 -5.46
C ILE A 71 9.37 -5.63 -5.98
N ASP A 72 9.61 -6.69 -5.22
CA ASP A 72 9.20 -8.07 -5.53
C ASP A 72 7.90 -8.50 -4.83
N GLY A 73 7.29 -7.59 -4.05
CA GLY A 73 6.12 -7.89 -3.24
C GLY A 73 6.40 -8.77 -2.01
N LYS A 74 7.68 -8.94 -1.63
CA LYS A 74 8.10 -9.73 -0.45
C LYS A 74 9.02 -8.94 0.47
N THR A 75 9.87 -8.09 -0.09
CA THR A 75 10.86 -7.31 0.66
C THR A 75 10.20 -6.11 1.35
N THR A 76 10.53 -5.85 2.62
CA THR A 76 10.02 -4.68 3.35
C THR A 76 10.70 -3.39 2.93
N LEU A 77 10.10 -2.23 3.23
CA LEU A 77 10.76 -0.93 3.03
C LEU A 77 12.10 -0.83 3.77
N SER A 78 12.18 -1.33 5.00
CA SER A 78 13.45 -1.39 5.75
C SER A 78 14.51 -2.24 5.04
N GLY A 79 14.12 -3.40 4.49
CA GLY A 79 15.04 -4.25 3.74
C GLY A 79 15.51 -3.62 2.42
N ILE A 80 14.65 -2.86 1.75
CA ILE A 80 15.05 -2.09 0.56
C ILE A 80 15.99 -0.95 0.97
N ALA A 81 15.72 -0.24 2.07
CA ALA A 81 16.59 0.84 2.55
C ALA A 81 17.98 0.32 2.95
N GLU A 82 18.04 -0.83 3.64
CA GLU A 82 19.30 -1.50 3.97
C GLU A 82 20.06 -1.93 2.71
N TRP A 83 19.36 -2.49 1.72
CA TRP A 83 19.96 -2.78 0.43
C TRP A 83 20.49 -1.52 -0.27
N MET A 84 19.74 -0.41 -0.26
CA MET A 84 20.18 0.87 -0.83
C MET A 84 21.44 1.41 -0.15
N LYS A 85 21.51 1.34 1.19
CA LYS A 85 22.71 1.69 1.97
C LYS A 85 23.94 0.93 1.48
N ASN A 86 23.81 -0.37 1.28
CA ASN A 86 24.91 -1.24 0.85
C ASN A 86 25.29 -1.03 -0.63
N GLU A 87 24.29 -0.94 -1.51
CA GLU A 87 24.48 -0.79 -2.96
C GLU A 87 25.07 0.57 -3.33
N PHE A 88 24.56 1.65 -2.73
CA PHE A 88 24.93 3.03 -3.08
C PHE A 88 25.91 3.67 -2.09
N LYS A 89 26.30 2.96 -1.03
CA LYS A 89 27.21 3.43 0.03
C LYS A 89 26.77 4.75 0.68
N ILE A 90 25.45 4.93 0.80
CA ILE A 90 24.83 6.10 1.45
C ILE A 90 24.55 5.81 2.92
N THR A 91 24.24 6.83 3.70
CA THR A 91 23.83 6.64 5.09
C THR A 91 22.45 5.99 5.17
N GLU A 92 22.16 5.36 6.30
CA GLU A 92 20.84 4.78 6.58
C GLU A 92 19.73 5.84 6.50
N ARG A 93 20.00 7.03 7.04
CA ARG A 93 19.04 8.12 7.03
C ARG A 93 18.74 8.62 5.62
N GLU A 94 19.76 8.74 4.77
CA GLU A 94 19.58 9.10 3.36
C GLU A 94 18.79 8.03 2.61
N ALA A 95 19.12 6.76 2.81
CA ALA A 95 18.42 5.64 2.19
C ALA A 95 16.92 5.64 2.55
N GLU A 96 16.58 5.79 3.83
CA GLU A 96 15.21 5.86 4.31
C GLU A 96 14.44 7.05 3.70
N VAL A 97 15.03 8.24 3.74
CA VAL A 97 14.37 9.47 3.25
C VAL A 97 14.16 9.38 1.75
N SER A 98 15.19 9.03 0.99
CA SER A 98 15.09 8.89 -0.48
C SER A 98 14.09 7.81 -0.88
N LEU A 99 14.11 6.65 -0.22
CA LEU A 99 13.15 5.58 -0.47
C LEU A 99 11.73 6.04 -0.16
N SER A 100 11.52 6.70 0.97
CA SER A 100 10.18 7.16 1.37
C SER A 100 9.59 8.17 0.38
N MET A 101 10.42 9.10 -0.12
CA MET A 101 10.01 10.07 -1.14
C MET A 101 9.66 9.38 -2.46
N PHE A 102 10.50 8.44 -2.89
CA PHE A 102 10.29 7.68 -4.12
C PHE A 102 8.99 6.86 -4.04
N ILE A 103 8.81 6.06 -2.99
CA ILE A 103 7.62 5.24 -2.77
C ILE A 103 6.36 6.11 -2.67
N ARG A 104 6.42 7.25 -1.97
CA ARG A 104 5.32 8.21 -1.91
C ARG A 104 4.91 8.69 -3.30
N SER A 105 5.88 9.03 -4.16
CA SER A 105 5.60 9.46 -5.53
C SER A 105 4.93 8.36 -6.38
N LEU A 106 5.31 7.10 -6.17
CA LEU A 106 4.71 5.95 -6.87
C LEU A 106 3.27 5.68 -6.38
N ILE A 107 3.02 5.81 -5.08
CA ILE A 107 1.69 5.67 -4.48
C ILE A 107 0.75 6.77 -4.98
N GLU A 108 1.21 8.02 -5.02
CA GLU A 108 0.42 9.15 -5.54
C GLU A 108 -0.01 8.94 -7.00
N LYS A 109 0.84 8.29 -7.79
CA LYS A 109 0.57 7.88 -9.18
C LYS A 109 -0.16 6.54 -9.31
N ARG A 110 -0.50 5.88 -8.19
CA ARG A 110 -1.14 4.54 -8.12
C ARG A 110 -0.37 3.43 -8.83
N LEU A 111 0.95 3.54 -8.86
CA LEU A 111 1.85 2.55 -9.46
C LEU A 111 2.25 1.47 -8.45
N VAL A 112 2.33 1.86 -7.17
CA VAL A 112 2.70 0.98 -6.07
C VAL A 112 1.67 1.12 -4.96
N ALA A 113 1.37 0.00 -4.29
CA ALA A 113 0.63 -0.05 -3.04
C ALA A 113 1.53 -0.63 -1.94
N LEU A 114 1.21 -0.34 -0.67
CA LEU A 114 1.90 -0.93 0.47
C LEU A 114 1.00 -1.94 1.16
N ILE A 115 1.51 -3.14 1.37
CA ILE A 115 0.93 -4.11 2.30
C ILE A 115 1.43 -3.74 3.68
N LEU A 116 0.52 -3.28 4.53
CA LEU A 116 0.83 -2.96 5.92
C LEU A 116 0.81 -4.23 6.76
N PRO A 117 1.80 -4.44 7.64
CA PRO A 117 1.70 -5.47 8.65
C PRO A 117 0.58 -5.12 9.64
N PRO A 118 0.04 -6.13 10.36
CA PRO A 118 -0.97 -5.90 11.38
C PRO A 118 -0.44 -4.92 12.45
N PRO A 119 -1.28 -3.99 12.96
CA PRO A 119 -0.90 -3.13 14.08
C PRO A 119 -0.46 -3.96 15.30
N ARG A 120 0.42 -3.39 16.11
CA ARG A 120 0.85 -4.02 17.37
C ARG A 120 -0.33 -4.02 18.36
N PRO A 121 -0.65 -5.16 18.99
CA PRO A 121 -1.70 -5.24 20.01
C PRO A 121 -1.47 -4.25 21.15
N GLY A 122 -2.54 -3.69 21.73
CA GLY A 122 -2.45 -2.74 22.84
C GLY A 122 -2.06 -1.31 22.43
N THR A 123 -1.98 -1.03 21.13
CA THR A 123 -1.77 0.34 20.62
C THR A 123 -3.09 0.94 20.11
N PRO A 124 -3.24 2.29 20.13
CA PRO A 124 -4.41 2.95 19.54
C PRO A 124 -4.64 2.59 18.06
N GLU A 125 -3.58 2.19 17.33
CA GLU A 125 -3.65 1.77 15.93
C GLU A 125 -4.59 0.57 15.70
N VAL A 126 -4.76 -0.31 16.70
CA VAL A 126 -5.67 -1.46 16.57
C VAL A 126 -7.11 -0.98 16.51
N GLN A 127 -7.49 -0.06 17.38
CA GLN A 127 -8.84 0.50 17.42
C GLN A 127 -9.14 1.36 16.18
N GLU A 128 -8.16 2.14 15.71
CA GLU A 128 -8.25 2.88 14.47
C GLU A 128 -8.43 1.96 13.24
N GLU A 129 -7.69 0.85 13.17
CA GLU A 129 -7.83 -0.13 12.07
C GLU A 129 -9.18 -0.85 12.14
N ILE A 130 -9.65 -1.25 13.33
CA ILE A 130 -10.99 -1.86 13.51
C ILE A 130 -12.08 -0.88 13.07
N GLN A 131 -11.99 0.40 13.46
CA GLN A 131 -12.97 1.42 13.07
C GLN A 131 -12.97 1.65 11.55
N ARG A 132 -11.78 1.62 10.93
CA ARG A 132 -11.63 1.71 9.48
C ARG A 132 -12.28 0.51 8.78
N ILE A 133 -11.97 -0.72 9.20
CA ILE A 133 -12.56 -1.94 8.62
C ILE A 133 -14.08 -1.90 8.74
N LYS A 134 -14.64 -1.51 9.89
CA LYS A 134 -16.09 -1.32 10.07
C LYS A 134 -16.67 -0.30 9.08
N THR A 135 -15.95 0.79 8.83
CA THR A 135 -16.37 1.82 7.85
C THR A 135 -16.33 1.27 6.42
N GLU A 136 -15.30 0.49 6.07
CA GLU A 136 -15.20 -0.16 4.75
C GLU A 136 -16.32 -1.19 4.54
N VAL A 137 -16.65 -2.00 5.56
CA VAL A 137 -17.80 -2.91 5.52
C VAL A 137 -19.09 -2.12 5.29
N ALA A 138 -19.33 -1.03 6.02
CA ALA A 138 -20.54 -0.21 5.84
C ALA A 138 -20.64 0.40 4.42
N ASP A 139 -19.53 0.79 3.81
CA ASP A 139 -19.49 1.27 2.43
C ASP A 139 -19.72 0.12 1.42
N LEU A 140 -19.18 -1.08 1.69
CA LEU A 140 -19.43 -2.31 0.92
C LEU A 140 -20.93 -2.67 0.95
N GLU A 141 -21.59 -2.58 2.11
CA GLU A 141 -23.03 -2.81 2.26
C GLU A 141 -23.86 -1.81 1.43
N LYS A 142 -23.47 -0.53 1.43
CA LYS A 142 -24.11 0.50 0.59
C LYS A 142 -23.90 0.21 -0.90
N ALA A 143 -22.73 -0.29 -1.30
CA ALA A 143 -22.44 -0.65 -2.69
C ALA A 143 -23.25 -1.87 -3.15
N TYR A 144 -23.41 -2.87 -2.28
CA TYR A 144 -24.28 -4.03 -2.52
C TYR A 144 -25.76 -3.62 -2.64
N ARG A 145 -26.26 -2.77 -1.73
CA ARG A 145 -27.63 -2.22 -1.81
C ARG A 145 -27.89 -1.46 -3.12
N LYS A 146 -26.86 -0.83 -3.70
CA LYS A 146 -26.90 -0.15 -5.00
C LYS A 146 -26.72 -1.11 -6.20
N LYS A 147 -26.72 -2.43 -5.99
CA LYS A 147 -26.51 -3.50 -6.99
C LYS A 147 -25.23 -3.33 -7.84
N LYS A 148 -24.19 -2.71 -7.27
CA LYS A 148 -22.90 -2.51 -7.96
C LYS A 148 -21.94 -3.70 -7.84
N ILE A 149 -22.27 -4.70 -7.03
CA ILE A 149 -21.42 -5.85 -6.68
C ILE A 149 -22.32 -7.09 -6.57
N ASP A 150 -21.83 -8.24 -7.05
CA ASP A 150 -22.51 -9.54 -6.96
C ASP A 150 -22.60 -10.04 -5.50
N GLU A 151 -23.69 -10.74 -5.17
CA GLU A 151 -23.97 -11.26 -3.82
C GLU A 151 -22.88 -12.20 -3.30
N LYS A 152 -22.33 -13.05 -4.19
CA LYS A 152 -21.25 -13.99 -3.85
C LYS A 152 -19.97 -13.26 -3.44
N THR A 153 -19.63 -12.19 -4.16
CA THR A 153 -18.47 -11.35 -3.88
C THR A 153 -18.65 -10.55 -2.59
N TYR A 154 -19.87 -10.03 -2.36
CA TYR A 154 -20.22 -9.31 -1.13
C TYR A 154 -20.07 -10.20 0.12
N LYS A 155 -20.59 -11.44 0.10
CA LYS A 155 -20.48 -12.38 1.24
C LYS A 155 -19.03 -12.74 1.55
N ALA A 156 -18.25 -13.10 0.53
CA ALA A 156 -16.84 -13.45 0.71
C ALA A 156 -15.97 -12.30 1.25
N LEU A 157 -16.22 -11.07 0.78
CA LEU A 157 -15.53 -9.88 1.28
C LEU A 157 -15.93 -9.59 2.73
N LYS A 158 -17.23 -9.66 3.05
CA LYS A 158 -17.73 -9.43 4.41
C LYS A 158 -17.15 -10.41 5.42
N GLU A 159 -17.16 -11.70 5.10
CA GLU A 159 -16.58 -12.77 5.93
C GLU A 159 -15.10 -12.53 6.19
N LYS A 160 -14.32 -12.21 5.14
CA LYS A 160 -12.89 -11.87 5.28
C LYS A 160 -12.64 -10.66 6.18
N TYR A 161 -13.49 -9.63 6.14
CA TYR A 161 -13.37 -8.46 7.00
C TYR A 161 -13.76 -8.78 8.46
N GLU A 162 -14.77 -9.62 8.68
CA GLU A 162 -15.19 -10.08 10.01
C GLU A 162 -14.11 -10.95 10.67
N GLU A 163 -13.53 -11.91 9.94
CA GLU A 163 -12.39 -12.72 10.41
C GLU A 163 -11.20 -11.84 10.82
N ALA A 164 -10.88 -10.82 10.01
CA ALA A 164 -9.79 -9.90 10.32
C ALA A 164 -10.06 -9.12 11.63
N ILE A 165 -11.30 -8.67 11.86
CA ILE A 165 -11.67 -7.99 13.12
C ILE A 165 -11.53 -8.95 14.30
N GLU A 166 -12.02 -10.18 14.17
CA GLU A 166 -11.90 -11.19 15.24
C GLU A 166 -10.45 -11.54 15.56
N GLU A 167 -9.60 -11.64 14.54
CA GLU A 167 -8.16 -11.86 14.72
C GLU A 167 -7.51 -10.71 15.49
N PHE A 168 -7.83 -9.45 15.15
CA PHE A 168 -7.34 -8.28 15.88
C PHE A 168 -7.80 -8.28 17.34
N LEU A 169 -9.08 -8.57 17.60
CA LEU A 169 -9.63 -8.65 18.96
C LEU A 169 -9.01 -9.82 19.76
N LYS A 170 -8.72 -10.95 19.12
CA LYS A 170 -8.06 -12.10 19.77
C LYS A 170 -6.63 -11.77 20.15
N ARG A 171 -5.88 -11.08 19.27
CA ARG A 171 -4.52 -10.61 19.51
C ARG A 171 -4.44 -9.58 20.65
N GLU A 172 -5.41 -8.67 20.77
CA GLU A 172 -5.54 -7.75 21.91
C GLU A 172 -5.73 -8.50 23.24
N LYS A 173 -6.64 -9.49 23.27
CA LYS A 173 -6.90 -10.29 24.48
C LYS A 173 -5.69 -11.12 24.92
N THR A 174 -4.90 -11.65 23.97
CA THR A 174 -3.67 -12.38 24.30
C THR A 174 -2.56 -11.47 24.81
N ALA A 175 -2.43 -10.25 24.27
CA ALA A 175 -1.41 -9.30 24.73
C ALA A 175 -1.70 -8.79 26.16
N GLY A 176 -2.98 -8.53 26.48
CA GLY A 176 -3.40 -8.14 27.83
C GLY A 176 -3.11 -9.19 28.91
N LYS A 177 -3.12 -10.49 28.59
CA LYS A 177 -2.74 -11.56 29.53
C LYS A 177 -1.24 -11.65 29.84
N THR A 178 -0.39 -11.12 28.97
CA THR A 178 1.08 -11.13 29.17
C THR A 178 1.55 -9.97 30.06
N SER A 179 0.80 -8.88 30.12
CA SER A 179 1.15 -7.71 30.95
C SER A 179 0.77 -7.84 32.43
N ASP A 180 0.06 -8.91 32.80
CA ASP A 180 -0.44 -9.17 34.17
C ASP A 180 0.40 -10.24 34.91
N LYS A 181 1.57 -10.61 34.36
CA LYS A 181 2.47 -11.65 34.90
C LYS A 181 3.94 -11.20 35.04
N ALA A 182 4.20 -9.90 35.02
CA ALA A 182 5.53 -9.34 35.30
C ALA A 182 5.52 -8.55 36.62
#